data_AF-A0A1Q7JZ93-F1
#
_entry.id   AF-A0A1Q7JZ93-F1
#
_cell.length_a   1.000
_cell.length_b   1.000
_cell.length_c   1.000
_cell.angle_alpha   90.00
_cell.angle_beta   90.00
_cell.angle_gamma   90.00
#
_symmetry.space_group_name_H-M   'P 1'
#
loop_
_entity.id
_entity.type
_entity.pdbx_description
1 polymer ?
#
loop_
_entity_poly.entity_id
_entity_poly.type
_entity_poly.pdbx_seq_one_letter_code
_entity_poly.pdbx_strand_id
1 'polypeptide(L)'
;MASTTKELPTRYGQIEEGMEIMITNKFGGLPAMSLYTLARMNSENIIKYEQNSISFSDITEARDEVLKNLSEPHFALGKIVAKYCPDFGAPFDKNAHITAVHPVGPWGVFALGSLAELANAHLLVNELPIRNEEMARFATKEFLVENATASLNGCHLIVATRDAAGSIIEDFKKHNFAPERIGIVAKKGMASIAFTKDISQFVASKAKVARLTASPAQNPAAG
;
A
#
# COMPACT_ATOMS: atom_id res chain seq x y z
N MET A 1 -16.31 -24.39 8.90
CA MET A 1 -16.32 -23.08 9.60
C MET A 1 -14.91 -22.81 10.06
N ALA A 2 -14.27 -21.72 9.64
CA ALA A 2 -12.94 -21.36 10.11
C ALA A 2 -13.06 -20.60 11.44
N SER A 3 -12.82 -21.27 12.57
CA SER A 3 -12.66 -20.58 13.85
C SER A 3 -11.28 -19.92 13.87
N THR A 4 -11.23 -18.60 13.99
CA THR A 4 -9.96 -17.88 14.17
C THR A 4 -9.48 -18.09 15.61
N THR A 5 -8.46 -18.91 15.81
CA THR A 5 -7.82 -19.11 17.13
C THR A 5 -6.88 -17.96 17.52
N LYS A 6 -6.65 -17.04 16.58
CA LYS A 6 -5.79 -15.87 16.73
C LYS A 6 -6.62 -14.59 16.84
N GLU A 7 -6.10 -13.62 17.57
CA GLU A 7 -6.69 -12.29 17.59
C GLU A 7 -6.38 -11.51 16.29
N LEU A 8 -7.28 -10.60 15.91
CA LEU A 8 -7.08 -9.78 14.73
C LEU A 8 -6.06 -8.67 15.00
N PRO A 9 -5.09 -8.44 14.10
CA PRO A 9 -4.09 -7.37 14.24
C PRO A 9 -4.72 -6.03 13.84
N THR A 10 -5.64 -5.54 14.65
CA THR A 10 -6.38 -4.28 14.43
C THR A 10 -6.24 -3.36 15.64
N ARG A 11 -5.11 -3.48 16.36
CA ARG A 11 -4.82 -2.74 17.59
C ARG A 11 -4.30 -1.34 17.26
N TYR A 12 -5.04 -0.57 16.44
CA TYR A 12 -4.63 0.76 15.97
C TYR A 12 -4.33 1.73 17.14
N GLY A 13 -5.08 1.63 18.24
CA GLY A 13 -4.83 2.41 19.45
C GLY A 13 -3.50 2.09 20.15
N GLN A 14 -2.93 0.91 19.92
CA GLN A 14 -1.64 0.48 20.49
C GLN A 14 -0.45 0.70 19.55
N ILE A 15 -0.67 1.29 18.37
CA ILE A 15 0.44 1.83 17.57
C ILE A 15 1.18 2.85 18.43
N GLU A 16 2.51 2.93 18.37
CA GLU A 16 3.34 3.86 19.16
C GLU A 16 4.34 4.60 18.26
N GLU A 17 4.90 5.70 18.77
CA GLU A 17 5.99 6.42 18.10
C GLU A 17 7.20 5.50 17.90
N GLY A 18 7.85 5.63 16.73
CA GLY A 18 9.00 4.81 16.35
C GLY A 18 8.65 3.43 15.78
N MET A 19 7.39 3.01 15.79
CA MET A 19 6.98 1.80 15.06
C MET A 19 7.16 1.96 13.55
N GLU A 20 7.49 0.86 12.89
CA GLU A 20 7.72 0.84 11.46
C GLU A 20 6.45 0.57 10.68
N ILE A 21 6.34 1.21 9.52
CA ILE A 21 5.28 0.99 8.54
C ILE A 21 5.91 0.22 7.38
N MET A 22 5.36 -0.95 7.11
CA MET A 22 5.77 -1.84 6.04
C MET A 22 4.60 -2.07 5.09
N ILE A 23 4.92 -2.51 3.87
CA ILE A 23 3.95 -3.07 2.94
C ILE A 23 4.23 -4.54 2.72
N THR A 24 3.20 -5.32 2.37
CA THR A 24 3.37 -6.73 1.97
C THR A 24 3.78 -6.87 0.51
N ASN A 25 3.47 -5.89 -0.33
CA ASN A 25 3.79 -5.86 -1.76
C ASN A 25 3.84 -4.41 -2.24
N LYS A 26 4.51 -4.14 -3.35
CA LYS A 26 4.51 -2.84 -4.02
C LYS A 26 3.09 -2.38 -4.39
N PHE A 27 2.85 -1.07 -4.33
CA PHE A 27 1.60 -0.42 -4.72
C PHE A 27 1.35 -0.54 -6.23
N GLY A 28 0.09 -0.34 -6.64
CA GLY A 28 -0.31 -0.31 -8.05
C GLY A 28 -0.78 -1.67 -8.59
N GLY A 29 -0.72 -1.80 -9.92
CA GLY A 29 -1.26 -2.93 -10.68
C GLY A 29 -2.45 -2.53 -11.56
N LEU A 30 -3.18 -1.49 -11.20
CA LEU A 30 -4.21 -0.91 -12.07
C LEU A 30 -3.65 -0.29 -13.37
N PRO A 31 -2.50 0.43 -13.37
CA PRO A 31 -1.94 1.00 -14.60
C PRO A 31 -1.70 -0.01 -15.72
N ALA A 32 -1.09 -1.16 -15.43
CA ALA A 32 -0.82 -2.20 -16.41
C ALA A 32 -2.12 -2.74 -17.03
N MET A 33 -3.13 -3.02 -16.19
CA MET A 33 -4.45 -3.45 -16.64
C MET A 33 -5.11 -2.40 -17.55
N SER A 34 -5.13 -1.13 -17.13
CA SER A 34 -5.75 -0.04 -17.89
C SER A 34 -5.06 0.19 -19.23
N LEU A 35 -3.73 0.26 -19.25
CA LEU A 35 -2.96 0.48 -20.48
C LEU A 35 -3.16 -0.67 -21.47
N TYR A 36 -3.14 -1.91 -20.99
CA TYR A 36 -3.41 -3.08 -21.81
C TYR A 36 -4.82 -3.01 -22.42
N THR A 37 -5.84 -2.77 -21.60
CA THR A 37 -7.23 -2.66 -22.07
C THR A 37 -7.38 -1.57 -23.13
N LEU A 38 -6.79 -0.39 -22.93
CA LEU A 38 -6.83 0.72 -23.87
C LEU A 38 -6.11 0.40 -25.20
N ALA A 39 -4.99 -0.32 -25.17
CA ALA A 39 -4.32 -0.80 -26.38
C ALA A 39 -5.14 -1.85 -27.14
N ARG A 40 -5.88 -2.69 -26.42
CA ARG A 40 -6.80 -3.67 -27.05
C ARG A 40 -8.04 -3.01 -27.66
N MET A 41 -8.48 -1.87 -27.10
CA MET A 41 -9.60 -1.09 -27.64
C MET A 41 -9.19 -0.27 -28.87
N ASN A 42 -7.98 0.31 -28.88
CA ASN A 42 -7.42 1.01 -30.02
C ASN A 42 -5.91 0.75 -30.10
N SER A 43 -5.47 0.08 -31.16
CA SER A 43 -4.06 -0.26 -31.39
C SER A 43 -3.15 0.96 -31.61
N GLU A 44 -3.69 2.12 -31.97
CA GLU A 44 -2.91 3.38 -32.03
C GLU A 44 -2.34 3.78 -30.67
N ASN A 45 -2.96 3.34 -29.57
CA ASN A 45 -2.43 3.60 -28.24
C ASN A 45 -1.08 2.89 -28.01
N ILE A 46 -0.82 1.76 -28.68
CA ILE A 46 0.48 1.09 -28.62
C ILE A 46 1.57 2.04 -29.11
N ILE A 47 1.35 2.72 -30.23
CA ILE A 47 2.31 3.68 -30.79
C ILE A 47 2.62 4.79 -29.77
N LYS A 48 1.60 5.30 -29.07
CA LYS A 48 1.78 6.32 -28.02
C LYS A 48 2.61 5.81 -26.84
N TYR A 49 2.41 4.56 -26.44
CA TYR A 49 3.15 3.95 -25.33
C TYR A 49 4.63 3.76 -25.69
N GLU A 50 4.90 3.22 -26.89
CA GLU A 50 6.26 3.01 -27.40
C GLU A 50 7.02 4.34 -27.53
N GLN A 51 6.34 5.42 -27.96
CA GLN A 51 6.90 6.78 -28.00
C GLN A 51 7.26 7.33 -26.60
N ASN A 52 6.67 6.79 -25.54
CA ASN A 52 6.98 7.11 -24.14
C ASN A 52 7.84 6.02 -23.48
N SER A 53 8.54 5.20 -24.29
CA SER A 53 9.44 4.14 -23.83
C SER A 53 8.77 3.03 -23.01
N ILE A 54 7.47 2.83 -23.19
CA ILE A 54 6.72 1.74 -22.55
C ILE A 54 6.34 0.75 -23.64
N SER A 55 7.01 -0.41 -23.66
CA SER A 55 6.71 -1.40 -24.68
C SER A 55 5.39 -2.11 -24.41
N PHE A 56 4.69 -2.50 -25.48
CA PHE A 56 3.46 -3.28 -25.32
C PHE A 56 3.72 -4.69 -24.77
N SER A 57 4.95 -5.22 -24.97
CA SER A 57 5.38 -6.48 -24.34
C SER A 57 5.43 -6.34 -22.82
N ASP A 58 6.09 -5.29 -22.31
CA ASP A 58 6.19 -5.05 -20.88
C ASP A 58 4.80 -4.84 -20.24
N ILE A 59 3.91 -4.12 -20.93
CA ILE A 59 2.52 -3.94 -20.48
C ILE A 59 1.82 -5.30 -20.36
N THR A 60 2.02 -6.18 -21.34
CA THR A 60 1.41 -7.52 -21.36
C THR A 60 1.94 -8.38 -20.23
N GLU A 61 3.26 -8.38 -19.99
CA GLU A 61 3.88 -9.11 -18.89
C GLU A 61 3.40 -8.60 -17.51
N ALA A 62 3.38 -7.28 -17.32
CA ALA A 62 2.89 -6.65 -16.09
C ALA A 62 1.41 -6.97 -15.84
N ARG A 63 0.59 -6.99 -16.90
CA ARG A 63 -0.82 -7.39 -16.85
C ARG A 63 -0.96 -8.85 -16.43
N ASP A 64 -0.17 -9.75 -17.02
CA ASP A 64 -0.20 -11.18 -16.71
C ASP A 64 0.19 -11.43 -15.24
N GLU A 65 1.18 -10.71 -14.72
CA GLU A 65 1.56 -10.76 -13.30
C GLU A 65 0.41 -10.31 -12.39
N VAL A 66 -0.29 -9.22 -12.75
CA VAL A 66 -1.45 -8.73 -12.00
C VAL A 66 -2.59 -9.75 -12.00
N LEU A 67 -2.89 -10.36 -13.16
CA LEU A 67 -3.93 -11.39 -13.27
C LEU A 67 -3.58 -12.64 -12.47
N LYS A 68 -2.32 -13.08 -12.53
CA LYS A 68 -1.84 -14.20 -11.71
C LYS A 68 -2.07 -13.92 -10.22
N ASN A 69 -1.64 -12.75 -9.74
CA ASN A 69 -1.84 -12.31 -8.35
C ASN A 69 -3.32 -12.15 -7.96
N LEU A 70 -4.20 -11.84 -8.91
CA LEU A 70 -5.66 -11.79 -8.67
C LEU A 70 -6.28 -13.18 -8.56
N SER A 71 -5.79 -14.13 -9.34
CA SER A 71 -6.32 -15.50 -9.42
C SER A 71 -5.84 -16.42 -8.30
N GLU A 72 -4.70 -16.12 -7.68
CA GLU A 72 -4.11 -16.96 -6.63
C GLU A 72 -4.71 -16.66 -5.25
N PRO A 73 -5.20 -17.68 -4.51
CA PRO A 73 -5.66 -17.48 -3.15
C PRO A 73 -4.50 -17.10 -2.22
N HIS A 74 -4.57 -15.93 -1.58
CA HIS A 74 -3.55 -15.41 -0.66
C HIS A 74 -3.58 -16.07 0.73
N PHE A 75 -3.67 -17.40 0.81
CA PHE A 75 -3.62 -18.12 2.10
C PHE A 75 -2.29 -17.88 2.84
N ALA A 76 -1.20 -17.68 2.11
CA ALA A 76 0.11 -17.40 2.69
C ALA A 76 0.11 -16.09 3.49
N LEU A 77 -0.52 -15.02 2.98
CA LEU A 77 -0.67 -13.75 3.71
C LEU A 77 -1.36 -13.98 5.06
N GLY A 78 -2.52 -14.64 5.04
CA GLY A 78 -3.28 -14.92 6.27
C GLY A 78 -2.50 -15.78 7.26
N LYS A 79 -1.77 -16.80 6.79
CA LYS A 79 -0.92 -17.66 7.63
C LYS A 79 0.23 -16.89 8.28
N ILE A 80 0.93 -16.06 7.51
CA ILE A 80 2.03 -15.24 8.01
C ILE A 80 1.49 -14.24 9.04
N VAL A 81 0.43 -13.50 8.71
CA VAL A 81 -0.18 -12.55 9.66
C VAL A 81 -0.61 -13.26 10.94
N ALA A 82 -1.29 -14.40 10.84
CA ALA A 82 -1.73 -15.18 11.99
C ALA A 82 -0.58 -15.70 12.86
N LYS A 83 0.60 -15.99 12.28
CA LYS A 83 1.81 -16.37 13.02
C LYS A 83 2.24 -15.28 14.00
N TYR A 84 2.09 -14.01 13.61
CA TYR A 84 2.46 -12.84 14.41
C TYR A 84 1.27 -12.24 15.18
N CYS A 85 0.17 -12.97 15.29
CA CYS A 85 -0.93 -12.60 16.17
C CYS A 85 -0.88 -13.42 17.48
N PRO A 86 -1.25 -12.82 18.61
CA PRO A 86 -1.47 -13.58 19.83
C PRO A 86 -2.60 -14.59 19.63
N ASP A 87 -2.51 -15.71 20.35
CA ASP A 87 -3.66 -16.60 20.52
C ASP A 87 -4.78 -15.86 21.24
N PHE A 88 -6.02 -16.27 20.99
CA PHE A 88 -7.19 -15.63 21.62
C PHE A 88 -7.08 -15.65 23.16
N GLY A 89 -7.11 -14.47 23.78
CA GLY A 89 -6.97 -14.31 25.23
C GLY A 89 -5.53 -14.34 25.75
N ALA A 90 -4.53 -14.56 24.90
CA ALA A 90 -3.13 -14.45 25.26
C ALA A 90 -2.69 -12.96 25.30
N PRO A 91 -1.69 -12.60 26.11
CA PRO A 91 -1.19 -11.24 26.16
C PRO A 91 -0.57 -10.81 24.82
N PHE A 92 -0.80 -9.56 24.46
CA PHE A 92 -0.16 -8.94 23.30
C PHE A 92 1.26 -8.48 23.63
N ASP A 93 2.25 -9.04 22.95
CA ASP A 93 3.64 -8.57 22.95
C ASP A 93 3.96 -7.75 21.70
N LYS A 94 4.23 -6.46 21.87
CA LYS A 94 4.56 -5.53 20.77
C LYS A 94 5.89 -5.84 20.07
N ASN A 95 6.79 -6.55 20.73
CA ASN A 95 8.11 -6.91 20.17
C ASN A 95 8.07 -8.21 19.37
N ALA A 96 6.99 -9.00 19.51
CA ALA A 96 6.79 -10.26 18.81
C ALA A 96 5.59 -10.25 17.86
N HIS A 97 4.63 -9.35 18.05
CA HIS A 97 3.37 -9.36 17.30
C HIS A 97 3.22 -8.17 16.34
N ILE A 98 2.43 -8.38 15.29
CA ILE A 98 1.94 -7.30 14.44
C ILE A 98 0.93 -6.47 15.23
N THR A 99 1.13 -5.16 15.27
CA THR A 99 0.22 -4.25 15.96
C THR A 99 -1.02 -3.98 15.12
N ALA A 100 -0.83 -3.68 13.84
CA ALA A 100 -1.92 -3.44 12.91
C ALA A 100 -1.63 -3.96 11.50
N VAL A 101 -2.66 -4.50 10.84
CA VAL A 101 -2.71 -4.74 9.40
C VAL A 101 -3.84 -3.90 8.82
N HIS A 102 -3.53 -3.10 7.80
CA HIS A 102 -4.51 -2.24 7.13
C HIS A 102 -4.48 -2.48 5.61
N PRO A 103 -5.62 -2.75 4.96
CA PRO A 103 -5.64 -3.03 3.53
C PRO A 103 -5.37 -1.77 2.71
N VAL A 104 -4.55 -1.90 1.66
CA VAL A 104 -4.33 -0.81 0.69
C VAL A 104 -5.45 -0.80 -0.35
N GLY A 105 -5.67 -1.93 -1.01
CA GLY A 105 -6.74 -2.14 -1.98
C GLY A 105 -6.89 -1.01 -3.01
N PRO A 106 -8.12 -0.64 -3.40
CA PRO A 106 -8.36 0.39 -4.42
C PRO A 106 -7.98 1.81 -3.97
N TRP A 107 -7.78 2.02 -2.66
CA TRP A 107 -7.42 3.32 -2.11
C TRP A 107 -5.95 3.67 -2.38
N GLY A 108 -5.09 2.68 -2.60
CA GLY A 108 -3.67 2.93 -2.87
C GLY A 108 -3.02 3.74 -1.74
N VAL A 109 -2.25 4.76 -2.09
CA VAL A 109 -1.57 5.68 -1.16
C VAL A 109 -2.52 6.33 -0.15
N PHE A 110 -3.81 6.51 -0.47
CA PHE A 110 -4.79 7.08 0.45
C PHE A 110 -5.13 6.16 1.63
N ALA A 111 -4.82 4.87 1.56
CA ALA A 111 -4.94 3.96 2.70
C ALA A 111 -4.03 4.36 3.87
N LEU A 112 -2.92 5.06 3.60
CA LEU A 112 -2.09 5.65 4.65
C LEU A 112 -2.86 6.71 5.44
N GLY A 113 -3.72 7.49 4.76
CA GLY A 113 -4.60 8.51 5.39
C GLY A 113 -5.51 7.88 6.44
N SER A 114 -6.22 6.84 6.03
CA SER A 114 -7.07 6.04 6.91
C SER A 114 -6.28 5.43 8.08
N LEU A 115 -5.08 4.89 7.81
CA LEU A 115 -4.21 4.38 8.88
C LEU A 115 -3.81 5.48 9.88
N ALA A 116 -3.44 6.67 9.41
CA ALA A 116 -3.07 7.80 10.25
C ALA A 116 -4.23 8.26 11.14
N GLU A 117 -5.45 8.28 10.59
CA GLU A 117 -6.68 8.60 11.32
C GLU A 117 -7.00 7.55 12.39
N LEU A 118 -7.04 6.27 12.01
CA LEU A 118 -7.33 5.16 12.94
C LEU A 118 -6.29 5.05 14.06
N ALA A 119 -5.03 5.33 13.74
CA ALA A 119 -3.93 5.33 14.70
C ALA A 119 -3.85 6.64 15.51
N ASN A 120 -4.59 7.69 15.13
CA ASN A 120 -4.39 9.06 15.60
C ASN A 120 -2.90 9.45 15.65
N ALA A 121 -2.22 9.31 14.51
CA ALA A 121 -0.77 9.40 14.43
C ALA A 121 -0.28 10.16 13.19
N HIS A 122 0.88 10.80 13.34
CA HIS A 122 1.65 11.37 12.26
C HIS A 122 2.54 10.29 11.65
N LEU A 123 2.34 10.00 10.36
CA LEU A 123 3.13 9.03 9.63
C LEU A 123 4.17 9.74 8.76
N LEU A 124 5.42 9.30 8.83
CA LEU A 124 6.48 9.74 7.92
C LEU A 124 6.79 8.61 6.94
N VAL A 125 6.53 8.87 5.66
CA VAL A 125 6.73 7.91 4.56
C VAL A 125 7.97 8.32 3.75
N ASN A 126 8.98 7.46 3.80
CA ASN A 126 10.29 7.66 3.17
C ASN A 126 10.32 7.16 1.72
N GLU A 127 9.60 6.08 1.46
CA GLU A 127 9.61 5.37 0.19
C GLU A 127 8.17 4.98 -0.16
N LEU A 128 7.82 5.03 -1.45
CA LEU A 128 6.54 4.53 -1.93
C LEU A 128 6.82 3.63 -3.14
N PRO A 129 7.13 2.34 -2.92
CA PRO A 129 7.54 1.47 -4.01
C PRO A 129 6.32 1.10 -4.88
N ILE A 130 6.39 1.45 -6.16
CA ILE A 130 5.33 1.28 -7.15
C ILE A 130 5.70 0.16 -8.13
N ARG A 131 4.72 -0.68 -8.50
CA ARG A 131 4.86 -1.65 -9.60
C ARG A 131 4.92 -0.92 -10.94
N ASN A 132 5.87 -1.29 -11.79
CA ASN A 132 6.03 -0.74 -13.14
C ASN A 132 5.94 0.81 -13.13
N GLU A 133 6.86 1.43 -12.39
CA GLU A 133 6.78 2.86 -12.02
C GLU A 133 6.65 3.81 -13.23
N GLU A 134 7.28 3.49 -14.36
CA GLU A 134 7.15 4.24 -15.61
C GLU A 134 5.73 4.18 -16.18
N MET A 135 5.12 3.00 -16.19
CA MET A 135 3.71 2.82 -16.59
C MET A 135 2.77 3.58 -15.66
N ALA A 136 3.04 3.55 -14.35
CA ALA A 136 2.25 4.28 -13.36
C ALA A 136 2.33 5.79 -13.59
N ARG A 137 3.54 6.34 -13.76
CA ARG A 137 3.76 7.75 -14.09
C ARG A 137 3.03 8.16 -15.36
N PHE A 138 3.20 7.38 -16.44
CA PHE A 138 2.58 7.66 -17.73
C PHE A 138 1.05 7.64 -17.62
N ALA A 139 0.47 6.60 -17.02
CA ALA A 139 -0.98 6.47 -16.87
C ALA A 139 -1.58 7.61 -16.03
N THR A 140 -0.86 8.08 -15.00
CA THR A 140 -1.28 9.26 -14.24
C THR A 140 -1.15 10.55 -15.04
N LYS A 141 -0.01 10.77 -15.70
CA LYS A 141 0.27 11.98 -16.49
C LYS A 141 -0.75 12.18 -17.61
N GLU A 142 -1.12 11.10 -18.29
CA GLU A 142 -2.10 11.10 -19.38
C GLU A 142 -3.56 11.03 -18.87
N PHE A 143 -3.79 11.16 -17.56
CA PHE A 143 -5.10 11.09 -16.91
C PHE A 143 -5.89 9.79 -17.20
N LEU A 144 -5.19 8.72 -17.57
CA LEU A 144 -5.78 7.41 -17.84
C LEU A 144 -6.15 6.69 -16.55
N VAL A 145 -5.37 6.91 -15.49
CA VAL A 145 -5.60 6.35 -14.16
C VAL A 145 -5.44 7.46 -13.12
N GLU A 146 -6.52 7.77 -12.39
CA GLU A 146 -6.52 8.85 -11.41
C GLU A 146 -5.55 8.57 -10.25
N ASN A 147 -5.48 7.33 -9.79
CA ASN A 147 -4.61 6.88 -8.70
C ASN A 147 -3.84 5.62 -9.13
N ALA A 148 -2.63 5.80 -9.66
CA ALA A 148 -1.81 4.70 -10.15
C ALA A 148 -1.27 3.79 -9.03
N THR A 149 -1.37 4.24 -7.78
CA THR A 149 -0.96 3.46 -6.60
C THR A 149 -2.02 2.45 -6.14
N ALA A 150 -3.24 2.50 -6.72
CA ALA A 150 -4.33 1.59 -6.39
C ALA A 150 -3.93 0.13 -6.65
N SER A 151 -4.12 -0.71 -5.62
CA SER A 151 -3.76 -2.11 -5.62
C SER A 151 -4.99 -2.98 -5.91
N LEU A 152 -4.92 -3.81 -6.94
CA LEU A 152 -6.01 -4.71 -7.31
C LEU A 152 -6.06 -5.99 -6.47
N ASN A 153 -4.93 -6.42 -5.88
CA ASN A 153 -4.89 -7.46 -4.85
C ASN A 153 -3.61 -7.40 -4.01
N GLY A 154 -3.65 -7.89 -2.77
CA GLY A 154 -2.45 -8.37 -2.07
C GLY A 154 -1.50 -7.35 -1.43
N CYS A 155 -1.77 -6.04 -1.50
CA CYS A 155 -1.01 -5.04 -0.77
C CYS A 155 -1.71 -4.65 0.55
N HIS A 156 -0.99 -4.81 1.66
CA HIS A 156 -1.42 -4.43 3.00
C HIS A 156 -0.32 -3.62 3.66
N LEU A 157 -0.71 -2.61 4.42
CA LEU A 157 0.15 -1.93 5.38
C LEU A 157 0.25 -2.80 6.64
N ILE A 158 1.45 -2.92 7.18
CA ILE A 158 1.72 -3.58 8.45
C ILE A 158 2.45 -2.60 9.35
N VAL A 159 1.96 -2.46 10.58
CA VAL A 159 2.62 -1.68 11.62
C VAL A 159 3.11 -2.61 12.72
N ALA A 160 4.40 -2.53 13.01
CA ALA A 160 5.04 -3.32 14.06
C ALA A 160 6.25 -2.57 14.64
N THR A 161 6.77 -3.03 15.76
CA THR A 161 8.05 -2.56 16.29
C THR A 161 9.20 -2.97 15.38
N ARG A 162 10.34 -2.28 15.50
CA ARG A 162 11.56 -2.62 14.77
C ARG A 162 12.05 -4.04 15.03
N ASP A 163 11.85 -4.53 16.25
CA ASP A 163 12.23 -5.88 16.69
C ASP A 163 11.44 -6.96 15.94
N ALA A 164 10.12 -6.79 15.80
CA ALA A 164 9.28 -7.73 15.05
C ALA A 164 9.45 -7.59 13.52
N ALA A 165 9.65 -6.37 13.03
CA ALA A 165 9.61 -6.05 11.60
C ALA A 165 10.62 -6.85 10.75
N GLY A 166 11.80 -7.15 11.29
CA GLY A 166 12.83 -7.93 10.58
C GLY A 166 12.33 -9.33 10.21
N SER A 167 11.82 -10.07 11.20
CA SER A 167 11.31 -11.42 11.00
C SER A 167 10.05 -11.45 10.13
N ILE A 168 9.16 -10.47 10.30
CA ILE A 168 7.94 -10.36 9.48
C ILE A 168 8.29 -10.23 7.99
N ILE A 169 9.23 -9.34 7.66
CA ILE A 169 9.70 -9.15 6.28
C ILE A 169 10.31 -10.42 5.71
N GLU A 170 11.12 -11.11 6.49
CA GLU A 170 11.77 -12.35 6.03
C GLU A 170 10.75 -13.44 5.70
N ASP A 171 9.73 -13.61 6.54
CA ASP A 171 8.66 -14.58 6.30
C ASP A 171 7.83 -14.23 5.08
N PHE A 172 7.50 -12.95 4.85
CA PHE A 172 6.85 -12.53 3.62
C PHE A 172 7.69 -12.86 2.38
N LYS A 173 9.00 -12.58 2.41
CA LYS A 173 9.90 -12.91 1.29
C LYS A 173 9.94 -14.40 0.97
N LYS A 174 9.93 -15.28 1.98
CA LYS A 174 9.89 -16.74 1.80
C LYS A 174 8.65 -17.24 1.04
N HIS A 175 7.60 -16.42 1.00
CA HIS A 175 6.33 -16.73 0.34
C HIS A 175 6.11 -15.88 -0.93
N ASN A 176 7.18 -15.41 -1.57
CA ASN A 176 7.17 -14.64 -2.83
C ASN A 176 6.43 -13.31 -2.77
N PHE A 177 6.24 -12.75 -1.58
CA PHE A 177 5.83 -11.37 -1.42
C PHE A 177 7.01 -10.42 -1.62
N ALA A 178 6.73 -9.17 -1.93
CA ALA A 178 7.73 -8.09 -2.02
C ALA A 178 7.57 -7.09 -0.86
N PRO A 179 7.86 -7.50 0.40
CA PRO A 179 7.70 -6.63 1.54
C PRO A 179 8.81 -5.59 1.63
N GLU A 180 8.43 -4.35 1.95
CA GLU A 180 9.36 -3.22 2.05
C GLU A 180 8.98 -2.34 3.25
N ARG A 181 10.00 -1.77 3.92
CA ARG A 181 9.80 -0.71 4.92
C ARG A 181 9.59 0.59 4.17
N ILE A 182 8.46 1.24 4.40
CA ILE A 182 8.08 2.46 3.69
C ILE A 182 8.14 3.70 4.56
N GLY A 183 8.13 3.55 5.88
CA GLY A 183 8.06 4.68 6.79
C GLY A 183 8.03 4.30 8.26
N ILE A 184 7.73 5.30 9.09
CA ILE A 184 7.60 5.16 10.53
C ILE A 184 6.40 5.96 11.05
N VAL A 185 5.94 5.57 12.23
CA VAL A 185 5.04 6.37 13.05
C VAL A 185 5.88 7.42 13.76
N ALA A 186 5.85 8.66 13.27
CA ALA A 186 6.74 9.72 13.72
C ALA A 186 6.24 10.42 15.00
N LYS A 187 4.91 10.55 15.17
CA LYS A 187 4.33 11.17 16.37
C LYS A 187 2.92 10.66 16.66
N LYS A 188 2.49 10.64 17.92
CA LYS A 188 1.11 10.36 18.33
C LYS A 188 0.30 11.61 18.64
N GLY A 189 -1.03 11.46 18.57
CA GLY A 189 -2.00 12.49 18.96
C GLY A 189 -2.46 13.42 17.85
N MET A 190 -2.00 13.22 16.61
CA MET A 190 -2.42 14.00 15.45
C MET A 190 -2.34 13.17 14.18
N ALA A 191 -3.51 12.84 13.59
CA ALA A 191 -3.59 12.19 12.29
C ALA A 191 -3.04 13.10 11.18
N SER A 192 -1.93 12.73 10.57
CA SER A 192 -1.34 13.46 9.43
C SER A 192 -0.27 12.61 8.74
N ILE A 193 0.10 12.97 7.52
CA ILE A 193 1.12 12.24 6.75
C ILE A 193 2.09 13.20 6.09
N ALA A 194 3.37 12.87 6.18
CA ALA A 194 4.42 13.49 5.39
C ALA A 194 5.06 12.46 4.47
N PHE A 195 5.29 12.85 3.21
CA PHE A 195 6.07 12.08 2.25
C PHE A 195 7.38 12.79 1.99
N THR A 196 8.48 12.04 2.00
CA THR A 196 9.79 12.59 1.63
C THR A 196 9.96 12.72 0.12
N LYS A 197 9.27 11.88 -0.66
CA LYS A 197 9.23 11.91 -2.12
C LYS A 197 7.92 12.49 -2.61
N ASP A 198 7.96 13.13 -3.78
CA ASP A 198 6.75 13.64 -4.43
C ASP A 198 5.87 12.48 -4.93
N ILE A 199 4.65 12.40 -4.40
CA ILE A 199 3.65 11.41 -4.78
C ILE A 199 2.71 11.91 -5.89
N SER A 200 2.79 13.20 -6.27
CA SER A 200 1.92 13.79 -7.28
C SER A 200 2.11 13.17 -8.67
N GLN A 201 3.26 12.55 -8.92
CA GLN A 201 3.54 11.77 -10.12
C GLN A 201 2.71 10.48 -10.25
N PHE A 202 2.02 10.03 -9.18
CA PHE A 202 1.22 8.79 -9.16
C PHE A 202 -0.27 9.02 -8.85
N VAL A 203 -0.67 10.27 -8.62
CA VAL A 203 -2.06 10.67 -8.33
C VAL A 203 -2.39 11.92 -9.13
N ALA A 204 -3.30 11.80 -10.09
CA ALA A 204 -3.62 12.88 -11.03
C ALA A 204 -4.31 14.06 -10.32
N SER A 205 -5.10 13.78 -9.27
CA SER A 205 -5.83 14.80 -8.53
C SER A 205 -4.96 15.48 -7.48
N LYS A 206 -4.42 16.66 -7.83
CA LYS A 206 -3.65 17.52 -6.91
C LYS A 206 -4.44 17.88 -5.63
N ALA A 207 -5.75 18.10 -5.76
CA ALA A 207 -6.61 18.40 -4.62
C ALA A 207 -6.69 17.23 -3.63
N LYS A 208 -6.76 15.98 -4.12
CA LYS A 208 -6.75 14.79 -3.26
C LYS A 208 -5.38 14.61 -2.59
N VAL A 209 -4.28 14.84 -3.30
CA VAL A 209 -2.92 14.80 -2.73
C VAL A 209 -2.78 15.86 -1.62
N ALA A 210 -3.22 17.10 -1.88
CA ALA A 210 -3.16 18.17 -0.88
C ALA A 210 -3.98 17.85 0.37
N ARG A 211 -5.16 17.23 0.22
CA ARG A 211 -5.97 16.80 1.37
C ARG A 211 -5.29 15.69 2.18
N LEU A 212 -4.59 14.76 1.52
CA LEU A 212 -3.87 13.68 2.20
C LEU A 212 -2.69 14.21 3.04
N THR A 213 -2.02 15.26 2.58
CA THR A 213 -0.86 15.84 3.26
C THR A 213 -1.20 17.05 4.15
N ALA A 214 -2.44 17.56 4.07
CA ALA A 214 -2.90 18.62 4.95
C ALA A 214 -2.93 18.14 6.41
N SER A 215 -2.35 18.93 7.30
CA SER A 215 -2.51 18.70 8.75
C SER A 215 -3.92 19.14 9.18
N PRO A 216 -4.55 18.49 10.17
CA PRO A 216 -5.89 18.86 10.67
C PRO A 216 -6.03 20.32 11.13
N ALA A 217 -4.91 21.02 11.36
CA ALA A 217 -4.88 22.43 11.76
C ALA A 217 -5.27 23.43 10.66
N GLN A 218 -5.64 22.99 9.45
CA GLN A 218 -5.95 23.88 8.31
C GLN A 218 -7.38 23.78 7.74
N ASN A 219 -8.35 23.25 8.49
CA ASN A 219 -9.77 23.39 8.15
C ASN A 219 -10.49 24.40 9.07
N PRO A 220 -10.52 25.70 8.77
CA PRO A 220 -11.34 26.67 9.47
C PRO A 220 -12.75 26.76 8.85
N ALA A 221 -13.44 25.63 8.65
CA ALA A 221 -14.81 25.63 8.12
C ALA A 221 -15.58 24.35 8.48
N ALA A 222 -15.97 24.24 9.74
CA ALA A 222 -17.16 23.51 10.17
C ALA A 222 -17.60 24.10 11.53
N GLY A 223 -18.22 25.28 11.47
CA GLY A 223 -19.09 25.82 12.49
C GLY A 223 -20.54 25.61 12.09
#